data_AF-A0A9D5Y986-F1
#
_entry.id   AF-A0A9D5Y986-F1
#
_cell.length_a   1.000
_cell.length_b   1.000
_cell.length_c   1.000
_cell.angle_alpha   90.00
_cell.angle_beta   90.00
_cell.angle_gamma   90.00
#
_symmetry.space_group_name_H-M   'P 1'
#
loop_
_entity.id
_entity.type
_entity.pdbx_description
1 polymer ?
#
loop_
_entity_poly.entity_id
_entity_poly.type
_entity_poly.pdbx_seq_one_letter_code
_entity_poly.pdbx_strand_id
1 'polypeptide(L)' 'MKKGFLYALAFLALLMCMSMFGCDGGSNDRCTICGKEATHQFQGSGYCTKHYNDAVSWAIDNVSDN' A
#
# COMPACT_ATOMS: atom_id res chain seq x y z
N MET A 1 40.43 -6.61 -11.51
CA MET A 1 39.39 -6.10 -10.60
C MET A 1 38.15 -5.65 -11.38
N LYS A 2 37.45 -6.54 -12.11
CA LYS A 2 36.30 -6.11 -12.96
C LYS A 2 35.12 -7.07 -12.91
N LYS A 3 35.37 -8.39 -12.82
CA LYS A 3 34.32 -9.41 -12.80
C LYS A 3 33.53 -9.45 -11.47
N GLY A 4 34.22 -9.35 -10.33
CA GLY A 4 33.58 -9.33 -9.01
C GLY A 4 32.63 -8.16 -8.78
N PHE A 5 32.95 -6.98 -9.33
CA PHE A 5 32.10 -5.79 -9.24
C PHE A 5 30.83 -5.94 -10.11
N LEU A 6 30.96 -6.56 -11.29
CA LEU A 6 29.81 -6.89 -12.14
C LEU A 6 28.87 -7.91 -11.48
N TYR A 7 29.41 -8.93 -10.80
CA TYR A 7 28.59 -9.88 -10.04
C TYR A 7 27.90 -9.22 -8.84
N ALA A 8 28.60 -8.32 -8.12
CA ALA A 8 28.01 -7.58 -7.00
C ALA A 8 26.85 -6.67 -7.46
N LEU A 9 27.01 -5.97 -8.59
CA LEU A 9 25.94 -5.15 -9.17
C LEU A 9 24.76 -6.01 -9.67
N ALA A 10 25.03 -7.16 -10.28
CA ALA A 10 23.99 -8.08 -10.72
C ALA A 10 23.20 -8.66 -9.52
N PHE A 11 23.89 -8.98 -8.42
CA PHE A 11 23.26 -9.49 -7.20
C PHE A 11 22.40 -8.42 -6.49
N LEU A 12 22.87 -7.17 -6.47
CA LEU A 12 22.14 -6.03 -5.93
C LEU A 12 20.88 -5.72 -6.75
N ALA A 13 20.98 -5.78 -8.09
CA ALA A 13 19.84 -5.62 -8.98
C ALA A 13 18.80 -6.74 -8.81
N LEU A 14 19.25 -7.99 -8.59
CA LEU A 14 18.38 -9.14 -8.39
C LEU A 14 17.63 -9.08 -7.04
N LEU A 15 18.25 -8.52 -6.00
CA LEU A 15 17.60 -8.25 -4.71
C LEU A 15 16.48 -7.20 -4.80
N MET A 16 16.62 -6.18 -5.66
CA MET A 16 15.57 -5.16 -5.86
C MET A 16 14.38 -5.66 -6.71
N CYS A 17 14.53 -6.75 -7.47
CA CYS A 17 13.42 -7.36 -8.19
C CYS A 17 12.49 -8.19 -7.28
N MET A 18 12.98 -8.67 -6.13
CA MET A 18 12.17 -9.44 -5.17
C MET A 18 11.24 -8.58 -4.32
N SER A 19 11.48 -7.26 -4.22
CA SER A 19 10.60 -6.33 -3.51
C SER A 19 9.33 -5.93 -4.28
N MET A 20 9.12 -6.45 -5.50
CA MET A 20 7.88 -6.20 -6.28
C MET A 20 6.87 -7.36 -6.23
N PHE A 21 7.21 -8.50 -5.62
CA PHE A 21 6.27 -9.60 -5.35
C PHE A 21 5.74 -9.51 -3.91
N GLY A 22 5.11 -8.38 -3.61
CA GLY A 22 4.49 -8.12 -2.32
C GLY A 22 3.29 -7.18 -2.44
N CYS A 23 2.61 -7.22 -3.58
CA CYS A 23 1.26 -6.69 -3.69
C CYS A 23 0.36 -7.91 -3.81
N ASP A 24 0.06 -8.52 -2.67
CA ASP A 24 -1.16 -9.31 -2.53
C ASP A 24 -2.30 -8.30 -2.73
N GLY A 25 -2.67 -8.11 -3.99
CA GLY A 25 -3.92 -7.48 -4.40
C GLY A 25 -5.07 -8.41 -4.04
N GLY A 26 -5.11 -8.87 -2.79
CA GLY A 26 -6.33 -9.24 -2.13
C GLY A 26 -7.14 -7.96 -2.03
N SER A 27 -7.88 -7.66 -3.10
CA SER A 27 -9.05 -6.82 -3.07
C SER A 27 -9.85 -7.23 -1.83
N ASN A 28 -9.64 -6.49 -0.74
CA ASN A 28 -10.61 -6.41 0.32
C ASN A 28 -11.78 -5.66 -0.32
N ASP A 29 -12.56 -6.37 -1.14
CA ASP A 29 -13.82 -5.91 -1.74
C ASP A 29 -14.85 -5.59 -0.65
N ARG A 30 -14.43 -5.58 0.62
CA ARG A 30 -15.24 -5.37 1.80
C ARG A 30 -14.60 -4.29 2.66
N CYS A 31 -15.45 -3.40 3.14
CA CYS A 31 -15.14 -2.39 4.11
C CYS A 31 -14.59 -3.05 5.39
N THR A 32 -13.40 -2.64 5.81
CA THR A 32 -12.71 -3.16 6.99
C THR A 32 -13.51 -2.95 8.29
N ILE A 33 -14.39 -1.94 8.33
CA ILE A 33 -15.17 -1.58 9.52
C ILE A 33 -16.49 -2.36 9.62
N CYS A 34 -17.21 -2.55 8.51
CA CYS A 34 -18.57 -3.15 8.54
C CYS A 34 -18.79 -4.33 7.62
N GLY A 35 -17.77 -4.73 6.85
CA GLY A 35 -17.83 -5.88 5.94
C GLY A 35 -18.78 -5.72 4.75
N LYS A 36 -19.33 -4.53 4.48
CA LYS A 36 -20.08 -4.22 3.25
C LYS A 36 -19.13 -4.04 2.07
N GLU A 37 -19.62 -4.04 0.83
CA GLU A 37 -18.78 -3.79 -0.34
C GLU A 37 -17.92 -2.51 -0.18
N ALA A 38 -16.61 -2.63 -0.45
CA ALA A 38 -15.69 -1.51 -0.45
C ALA A 38 -15.75 -0.81 -1.80
N THR A 39 -16.14 0.47 -1.79
CA THR A 39 -16.18 1.32 -2.99
C THR A 39 -14.99 2.27 -3.06
N HIS A 40 -14.23 2.39 -1.97
CA HIS A 40 -13.06 3.26 -1.85
C HIS A 40 -11.92 2.54 -1.13
N GLN A 41 -10.69 2.88 -1.48
CA GLN A 41 -9.49 2.46 -0.77
C GLN A 41 -8.83 3.67 -0.13
N PHE A 42 -8.45 3.55 1.15
CA PHE A 42 -7.73 4.59 1.89
C PHE A 42 -6.61 3.93 2.68
N GLN A 43 -5.37 4.41 2.54
CA GLN A 43 -4.18 3.84 3.19
C GLN A 43 -4.04 2.30 3.05
N GLY A 44 -4.37 1.74 1.88
CA GLY A 44 -4.26 0.30 1.61
C GLY A 44 -5.37 -0.57 2.22
N SER A 45 -6.37 0.04 2.87
CA SER A 45 -7.54 -0.66 3.41
C SER A 45 -8.81 -0.32 2.61
N GLY A 46 -9.72 -1.29 2.47
CA GLY A 46 -11.01 -1.11 1.80
C GLY A 46 -12.06 -0.48 2.71
N TYR A 47 -12.83 0.49 2.20
CA TYR A 47 -13.89 1.20 2.91
C TYR A 47 -15.14 1.39 2.04
N CYS A 48 -16.31 1.39 2.67
CA CYS A 48 -17.54 1.86 2.04
C CYS A 48 -17.60 3.40 2.11
N THR A 49 -18.40 4.03 1.25
CA THR A 49 -18.51 5.51 1.16
C THR A 49 -18.70 6.20 2.50
N LYS A 50 -19.53 5.64 3.39
CA LYS A 50 -19.76 6.22 4.72
C LYS A 50 -18.47 6.28 5.54
N HIS A 51 -17.83 5.13 5.76
CA HIS A 51 -16.64 5.07 6.61
C HIS A 51 -15.40 5.69 5.95
N TYR A 52 -15.37 5.74 4.62
CA TYR A 52 -14.37 6.52 3.90
C TYR A 52 -14.49 8.01 4.23
N ASN A 53 -15.70 8.58 4.19
CA ASN A 53 -15.92 9.98 4.53
C ASN A 53 -15.58 10.29 5.99
N ASP A 54 -15.90 9.39 6.92
CA ASP A 54 -15.52 9.53 8.33
C ASP A 54 -13.98 9.55 8.49
N ALA A 55 -13.28 8.64 7.82
CA ALA A 55 -11.82 8.56 7.85
C ALA A 55 -11.15 9.78 7.22
N VAL A 56 -11.69 10.29 6.10
CA VAL A 56 -11.21 11.51 5.45
C VAL A 56 -11.47 12.74 6.31
N SER A 57 -12.65 12.85 6.92
CA SER A 57 -12.96 13.96 7.84
C SER A 57 -12.01 13.96 9.02
N TRP A 58 -11.81 12.80 9.66
CA TRP A 58 -10.82 12.67 10.74
C TRP A 58 -9.42 13.06 10.28
N ALA A 59 -8.99 12.61 9.09
CA ALA A 59 -7.68 12.96 8.55
C ALA A 59 -7.54 14.47 8.32
N ILE A 60 -8.55 15.15 7.75
CA ILE A 60 -8.52 16.60 7.56
C ILE A 60 -8.42 17.33 8.92
N ASP A 61 -9.21 16.89 9.89
CA ASP A 61 -9.27 17.51 11.22
C ASP A 61 -8.00 17.26 12.05
N ASN A 62 -7.28 16.15 11.81
CA ASN A 62 -6.10 15.75 12.59
C ASN A 62 -4.76 15.92 11.86
N VAL A 63 -4.77 16.19 10.56
CA VAL A 63 -3.55 16.41 9.74
C VAL A 63 -3.29 17.90 9.49
N SER A 64 -4.19 18.79 9.93
CA SER A 64 -4.06 20.26 9.79
C SER A 64 -3.02 20.92 10.72
N ASP A 65 -2.09 20.16 11.28
CA ASP A 65 -0.98 20.66 12.14
C ASP A 65 0.40 20.56 11.44
N ASN A 66 0.50 20.96 10.17
CA ASN A 66 1.80 21.22 9.50
C ASN A 66 1.81 22.56 8.76
#